data_AF-A0A7J9Q6Q8-F1
#
_entry.id   AF-A0A7J9Q6Q8-F1
#
_cell.length_a   1.000
_cell.length_b   1.000
_cell.length_c   1.000
_cell.angle_alpha   90.00
_cell.angle_beta   90.00
_cell.angle_gamma   90.00
#
_symmetry.space_group_name_H-M   'P 1'
#
loop_
_entity.id
_entity.type
_entity.pdbx_description
1 polymer ?
#
loop_
_entity_poly.entity_id
_entity_poly.type
_entity_poly.pdbx_seq_one_letter_code
_entity_poly.pdbx_strand_id
1 'polypeptide(L)'
;FRLRYGRSRTSGYSATSISPATMVVLQNYIATGTQLKVERPGKATTVSPCNCIEGPIVKLNNGSVLRLNSEQEAKKYVKDIKEIIFLGDILISYGDFFNRAHILVPPGYCEEWWIQELEKAIVDMFGTLDIIKLSNLIGIPEDNLSELLKNPFYIKPLAQDAIKLSKQLNIPLHPTYTFHWKTISFSELKILINWLNKMKIIREESKIKIVLPLKEEPKRVLELIGVQHSAVNNEFVVIREGDAIAFLSNLGISEKEDIEKSSKIIEENKEKNALDIINLLSKIEVRDKSGIFIGARMGRPEKAKMRKLTGSPHVLFPIGQEGDRLRSFQAALKNKKITSDFPIYKCEKCN
;
A
#
# COMPACT_ATOMS: atom_id res chain seq x y z
N PHE A 1 1.32 -1.43 8.27
CA PHE A 1 1.13 -1.68 6.83
C PHE A 1 -0.18 -2.41 6.62
N ARG A 2 -0.94 -2.14 5.57
CA ARG A 2 -2.17 -2.89 5.25
C ARG A 2 -1.79 -4.26 4.67
N LEU A 3 -2.34 -5.35 5.20
CA LEU A 3 -2.08 -6.68 4.65
C LEU A 3 -2.75 -6.84 3.29
N ARG A 4 -1.95 -7.24 2.29
CA ARG A 4 -2.43 -7.76 1.01
C ARG A 4 -1.81 -9.11 0.77
N TYR A 5 -2.63 -10.12 0.48
CA TYR A 5 -2.10 -11.43 0.11
C TYR A 5 -1.59 -11.41 -1.32
N GLY A 6 -0.41 -11.97 -1.54
CA GLY A 6 0.12 -12.15 -2.88
C GLY A 6 1.61 -12.40 -2.91
N ARG A 7 2.12 -12.70 -4.09
CA ARG A 7 3.53 -12.97 -4.34
C ARG A 7 3.97 -12.23 -5.60
N SER A 8 4.76 -11.20 -5.42
CA SER A 8 5.51 -10.54 -6.49
C SER A 8 6.68 -11.41 -6.97
N ARG A 9 7.30 -11.03 -8.11
CA ARG A 9 8.49 -11.71 -8.66
C ARG A 9 9.66 -11.79 -7.68
N THR A 10 9.75 -10.85 -6.74
CA THR A 10 10.86 -10.67 -5.79
C THR A 10 10.44 -10.94 -4.34
N SER A 11 9.28 -11.58 -4.11
CA SER A 11 8.78 -11.96 -2.78
C SER A 11 8.46 -13.46 -2.68
N GLY A 12 8.04 -13.89 -1.49
CA GLY A 12 7.97 -15.29 -1.08
C GLY A 12 9.27 -15.75 -0.40
N TYR A 13 9.28 -16.97 0.14
CA TYR A 13 10.40 -17.47 0.96
C TYR A 13 10.78 -16.51 2.09
N SER A 14 9.79 -16.02 2.84
CA SER A 14 9.94 -14.98 3.87
C SER A 14 10.38 -13.60 3.36
N ALA A 15 10.43 -13.35 2.05
CA ALA A 15 10.50 -12.00 1.50
C ALA A 15 9.08 -11.43 1.28
N THR A 16 8.88 -10.18 1.66
CA THR A 16 7.64 -9.42 1.46
C THR A 16 7.92 -8.21 0.58
N SER A 17 6.87 -7.63 0.01
CA SER A 17 7.02 -6.40 -0.77
C SER A 17 6.24 -5.23 -0.21
N ILE A 18 6.79 -4.02 -0.35
CA ILE A 18 6.12 -2.75 -0.05
C ILE A 18 6.23 -1.81 -1.25
N SER A 19 5.41 -0.78 -1.29
CA SER A 19 5.48 0.24 -2.35
C SER A 19 6.82 1.00 -2.29
N PRO A 20 7.48 1.26 -3.44
CA PRO A 20 8.63 2.16 -3.52
C PRO A 20 8.33 3.56 -2.98
N ALA A 21 7.09 4.04 -3.14
CA ALA A 21 6.65 5.32 -2.59
C ALA A 21 6.78 5.31 -1.05
N THR A 22 6.40 4.21 -0.40
CA THR A 22 6.55 4.04 1.05
C THR A 22 8.02 4.05 1.47
N MET A 23 8.92 3.41 0.71
CA MET A 23 10.36 3.44 1.00
C MET A 23 10.90 4.88 1.02
N VAL A 24 10.54 5.69 0.02
CA VAL A 24 10.95 7.10 -0.08
C VAL A 24 10.36 7.94 1.05
N VAL A 25 9.06 7.78 1.34
CA VAL A 25 8.37 8.50 2.42
C VAL A 25 8.98 8.20 3.78
N LEU A 26 9.49 6.98 3.98
CA LEU A 26 10.25 6.58 5.16
C LEU A 26 11.74 6.97 5.08
N GLN A 27 12.06 8.00 4.29
CA GLN A 27 13.41 8.55 4.11
C GLN A 27 14.45 7.50 3.69
N ASN A 28 14.02 6.49 2.92
CA ASN A 28 14.83 5.34 2.50
C ASN A 28 15.45 4.55 3.66
N TYR A 29 14.86 4.62 4.85
CA TYR A 29 15.28 3.80 5.99
C TYR A 29 14.96 2.31 5.78
N ILE A 30 13.93 2.03 4.97
CA ILE A 30 13.64 0.70 4.43
C ILE A 30 14.07 0.71 2.97
N ALA A 31 15.08 -0.10 2.65
CA ALA A 31 15.60 -0.31 1.32
C ALA A 31 15.38 -1.77 0.87
N THR A 32 15.71 -2.05 -0.40
CA THR A 32 15.71 -3.41 -0.92
C THR A 32 16.69 -4.28 -0.13
N GLY A 33 16.21 -5.37 0.44
CA GLY A 33 17.02 -6.27 1.26
C GLY A 33 17.06 -5.90 2.74
N THR A 34 16.46 -4.79 3.16
CA THR A 34 16.31 -4.48 4.59
C THR A 34 15.44 -5.55 5.25
N GLN A 35 15.90 -6.07 6.38
CA GLN A 35 15.13 -7.00 7.20
C GLN A 35 14.18 -6.22 8.11
N LEU A 36 12.90 -6.53 8.05
CA LEU A 36 11.90 -6.12 9.02
C LEU A 36 11.58 -7.26 9.98
N LYS A 37 11.33 -6.92 11.24
CA LYS A 37 10.63 -7.78 12.19
C LYS A 37 9.15 -7.46 12.09
N VAL A 38 8.33 -8.45 11.75
CA VAL A 38 6.88 -8.30 11.60
C VAL A 38 6.17 -9.05 12.70
N GLU A 39 4.95 -8.61 13.00
CA GLU A 39 4.10 -9.27 13.98
C GLU A 39 3.62 -10.65 13.50
N ARG A 40 3.30 -10.77 12.21
CA ARG A 40 2.78 -11.97 11.55
C ARG A 40 3.12 -11.96 10.05
N PRO A 41 3.14 -13.11 9.36
CA PRO A 41 2.94 -14.48 9.87
C PRO A 41 4.16 -15.06 10.60
N GLY A 42 5.27 -14.33 10.72
CA GLY A 42 6.47 -14.83 11.41
C GLY A 42 7.40 -13.72 11.89
N LYS A 43 8.54 -14.08 12.47
CA LYS A 43 9.37 -13.15 13.26
C LYS A 43 10.13 -12.12 12.43
N ALA A 44 10.42 -12.43 11.17
CA ALA A 44 11.19 -11.57 10.28
C ALA A 44 10.81 -11.78 8.82
N THR A 45 11.08 -10.74 8.03
CA THR A 45 10.96 -10.73 6.58
C THR A 45 12.01 -9.83 5.97
N THR A 46 12.41 -10.14 4.74
CA THR A 46 13.23 -9.23 3.92
C THR A 46 12.32 -8.47 2.97
N VAL A 47 12.54 -7.17 2.82
CA VAL A 47 11.67 -6.32 2.00
C VAL A 47 12.23 -6.16 0.58
N SER A 48 11.33 -6.21 -0.39
CA SER A 48 11.57 -5.85 -1.79
C SER A 48 10.53 -4.83 -2.29
N PRO A 49 10.82 -4.06 -3.34
CA PRO A 49 9.85 -3.12 -3.90
C PRO A 49 8.79 -3.84 -4.76
N CYS A 50 7.55 -3.37 -4.69
CA CYS A 50 6.47 -3.73 -5.61
C CYS A 50 5.67 -2.47 -5.97
N ASN A 51 5.65 -2.09 -7.26
CA ASN A 51 5.08 -0.84 -7.75
C ASN A 51 3.58 -0.93 -8.11
N CYS A 52 2.95 -2.09 -7.95
CA CYS A 52 1.56 -2.30 -8.33
C CYS A 52 0.59 -2.38 -7.13
N ILE A 53 1.11 -2.24 -5.90
CA ILE A 53 0.34 -2.22 -4.66
C ILE A 53 0.19 -0.78 -4.14
N GLU A 54 -0.77 -0.54 -3.25
CA GLU A 54 -1.06 0.82 -2.79
C GLU A 54 0.10 1.39 -1.95
N GLY A 55 0.50 2.62 -2.26
CA GLY A 55 1.50 3.37 -1.50
C GLY A 55 0.91 4.10 -0.29
N PRO A 56 1.68 5.00 0.33
CA PRO A 56 1.27 5.68 1.54
C PRO A 56 0.24 6.78 1.26
N ILE A 57 -0.61 7.04 2.26
CA ILE A 57 -1.47 8.23 2.31
C ILE A 57 -0.86 9.20 3.31
N VAL A 58 -0.60 10.42 2.86
CA VAL A 58 0.15 11.43 3.61
C VAL A 58 -0.61 12.74 3.70
N LYS A 59 -0.42 13.45 4.81
CA LYS A 59 -0.87 14.82 5.02
C LYS A 59 0.31 15.75 4.82
N LEU A 60 0.14 16.74 3.96
CA LEU A 60 1.16 17.77 3.69
C LEU A 60 1.08 18.91 4.72
N ASN A 61 2.14 19.72 4.77
CA ASN A 61 2.23 20.92 5.61
C ASN A 61 1.10 21.92 5.34
N ASN A 62 0.62 22.01 4.09
CA ASN A 62 -0.52 22.85 3.72
C ASN A 62 -1.89 22.27 4.13
N GLY A 63 -1.92 21.09 4.78
CA GLY A 63 -3.14 20.42 5.23
C GLY A 63 -3.83 19.52 4.20
N SER A 64 -3.33 19.44 2.96
CA SER A 64 -3.87 18.54 1.93
C SER A 64 -3.48 17.09 2.20
N VAL A 65 -4.34 16.15 1.81
CA VAL A 65 -4.10 14.71 1.91
C VAL A 65 -4.05 14.08 0.52
N LEU A 66 -3.00 13.31 0.27
CA LEU A 66 -2.73 12.66 -1.01
C LEU A 66 -2.29 11.22 -0.78
N ARG A 67 -2.69 10.33 -1.68
CA ARG A 67 -2.08 9.01 -1.80
C ARG A 67 -0.95 9.07 -2.82
N LEU A 68 0.23 8.62 -2.42
CA LEU A 68 1.41 8.60 -3.28
C LEU A 68 1.56 7.21 -3.89
N ASN A 69 1.38 7.08 -5.20
CA ASN A 69 1.37 5.77 -5.86
C ASN A 69 2.71 5.43 -6.52
N SER A 70 3.56 6.42 -6.78
CA SER A 70 4.85 6.22 -7.43
C SER A 70 6.03 6.77 -6.61
N GLU A 71 7.21 6.23 -6.87
CA GLU A 71 8.47 6.72 -6.29
C GLU A 71 8.73 8.20 -6.67
N GLN A 72 8.38 8.58 -7.91
CA GLN A 72 8.58 9.93 -8.42
C GLN A 72 7.69 10.95 -7.68
N GLU A 73 6.41 10.61 -7.49
CA GLU A 73 5.49 11.42 -6.68
C GLU A 73 5.98 11.53 -5.23
N ALA A 74 6.44 10.43 -4.64
CA ALA A 74 6.96 10.44 -3.28
C ALA A 74 8.18 11.37 -3.15
N LYS A 75 9.12 11.35 -4.10
CA LYS A 75 10.29 12.25 -4.10
C LYS A 75 9.89 13.72 -4.19
N LYS A 76 8.81 14.05 -4.91
CA LYS A 76 8.30 15.42 -5.00
C LYS A 76 7.81 15.95 -3.65
N TYR A 77 7.06 15.13 -2.91
CA TYR A 77 6.37 15.58 -1.70
C TYR A 77 7.08 15.24 -0.39
N VAL A 78 8.11 14.38 -0.38
CA VAL A 78 8.73 13.87 0.86
C VAL A 78 9.15 14.95 1.86
N LYS A 79 9.56 16.13 1.38
CA LYS A 79 9.96 17.26 2.23
C LYS A 79 8.78 18.02 2.85
N ASP A 80 7.61 17.92 2.23
CA ASP A 80 6.39 18.64 2.62
C ASP A 80 5.44 17.79 3.45
N ILE A 81 5.79 16.53 3.76
CA ILE A 81 4.98 15.62 4.56
C ILE A 81 4.99 16.08 6.02
N LYS A 82 3.80 16.36 6.55
CA LYS A 82 3.54 16.65 7.96
C LYS A 82 3.27 15.37 8.76
N GLU A 83 2.50 14.45 8.17
CA GLU A 83 2.08 13.21 8.82
C GLU A 83 1.89 12.10 7.78
N ILE A 84 2.30 10.88 8.13
CA ILE A 84 1.99 9.67 7.36
C ILE A 84 0.77 9.02 8.01
N ILE A 85 -0.39 9.09 7.34
CA ILE A 85 -1.66 8.56 7.86
C ILE A 85 -1.68 7.04 7.66
N PHE A 86 -1.34 6.59 6.46
CA PHE A 86 -1.22 5.17 6.12
C PHE A 86 0.11 4.89 5.45
N LEU A 87 0.78 3.80 5.85
CA LEU A 87 2.03 3.35 5.22
C LEU A 87 1.81 2.69 3.84
N GLY A 88 0.57 2.38 3.48
CA GLY A 88 0.25 1.57 2.31
C GLY A 88 0.35 0.07 2.57
N ASP A 89 0.43 -0.69 1.49
CA ASP A 89 0.36 -2.14 1.47
C ASP A 89 1.69 -2.81 1.89
N ILE A 90 1.56 -3.96 2.55
CA ILE A 90 2.60 -4.99 2.60
C ILE A 90 2.06 -6.27 1.97
N LEU A 91 2.74 -6.71 0.91
CA LEU A 91 2.43 -7.91 0.16
C LEU A 91 3.07 -9.12 0.83
N ILE A 92 2.25 -10.03 1.35
CA ILE A 92 2.71 -11.24 2.03
C ILE A 92 2.18 -12.47 1.29
N SER A 93 3.09 -13.41 1.01
CA SER A 93 2.74 -14.66 0.34
C SER A 93 1.90 -15.56 1.24
N TYR A 94 0.86 -16.17 0.67
CA TYR A 94 0.11 -17.25 1.34
C TYR A 94 1.04 -18.35 1.86
N GLY A 95 2.10 -18.69 1.09
CA GLY A 95 3.08 -19.70 1.48
C GLY A 95 3.79 -19.40 2.80
N ASP A 96 3.97 -18.12 3.17
CA ASP A 96 4.58 -17.74 4.44
C ASP A 96 3.64 -17.96 5.63
N PHE A 97 2.32 -17.86 5.42
CA PHE A 97 1.32 -18.24 6.43
C PHE A 97 1.26 -19.76 6.58
N PHE A 98 1.15 -20.47 5.46
CA PHE A 98 1.08 -21.93 5.43
C PHE A 98 2.30 -22.59 6.08
N ASN A 99 3.52 -22.16 5.71
CA ASN A 99 4.76 -22.71 6.24
C ASN A 99 4.90 -22.52 7.77
N ARG A 100 4.31 -21.46 8.33
CA ARG A 100 4.39 -21.12 9.75
C ARG A 100 3.18 -21.60 10.55
N ALA A 101 2.27 -22.35 9.90
CA ALA A 101 0.98 -22.76 10.46
C ALA A 101 0.21 -21.59 11.10
N HIS A 102 0.35 -20.38 10.54
CA HIS A 102 -0.34 -19.20 11.03
C HIS A 102 -1.73 -19.11 10.41
N ILE A 103 -2.75 -18.85 11.22
CA ILE A 103 -4.14 -18.68 10.76
C ILE A 103 -4.20 -17.49 9.78
N LEU A 104 -4.94 -17.67 8.68
CA LEU A 104 -5.19 -16.57 7.75
C LEU A 104 -6.00 -15.48 8.45
N VAL A 105 -5.66 -14.24 8.16
CA VAL A 105 -6.33 -13.07 8.73
C VAL A 105 -7.04 -12.32 7.60
N PRO A 106 -8.14 -11.61 7.89
CA PRO A 106 -8.85 -10.89 6.85
C PRO A 106 -7.94 -9.90 6.10
N PRO A 107 -7.75 -10.05 4.77
CA PRO A 107 -7.02 -9.08 3.97
C PRO A 107 -7.90 -7.84 3.74
N GLY A 108 -7.25 -6.72 3.42
CA GLY A 108 -7.98 -5.57 2.88
C GLY A 108 -8.49 -5.88 1.46
N TYR A 109 -9.68 -5.41 1.12
CA TYR A 109 -10.23 -5.56 -0.23
C TYR A 109 -9.30 -4.93 -1.28
N CYS A 110 -9.05 -5.66 -2.35
CA CYS A 110 -8.01 -5.36 -3.34
C CYS A 110 -8.41 -5.79 -4.75
N GLU A 111 -7.67 -5.32 -5.75
CA GLU A 111 -8.04 -5.48 -7.16
C GLU A 111 -8.00 -6.93 -7.64
N GLU A 112 -7.10 -7.77 -7.08
CA GLU A 112 -7.05 -9.21 -7.33
C GLU A 112 -8.37 -9.88 -6.99
N TRP A 113 -9.03 -9.43 -5.92
CA TRP A 113 -10.30 -10.00 -5.49
C TRP A 113 -11.44 -9.40 -6.32
N TRP A 114 -11.49 -8.08 -6.46
CA TRP A 114 -12.55 -7.42 -7.24
C TRP A 114 -12.62 -7.93 -8.68
N ILE A 115 -11.48 -8.17 -9.34
CA ILE A 115 -11.49 -8.65 -10.72
C ILE A 115 -12.09 -10.06 -10.86
N GLN A 116 -11.90 -10.92 -9.86
CA GLN A 116 -12.51 -12.25 -9.81
C GLN A 116 -14.03 -12.16 -9.60
N GLU A 117 -14.50 -11.19 -8.80
CA GLU A 117 -15.93 -10.93 -8.64
C GLU A 117 -16.55 -10.37 -9.93
N LEU A 118 -15.82 -9.50 -10.64
CA LEU A 118 -16.24 -9.00 -11.95
C LEU A 118 -16.34 -10.13 -12.98
N GLU A 119 -15.29 -10.94 -13.15
CA GLU A 119 -15.28 -12.07 -14.09
C GLU A 119 -16.43 -13.04 -13.81
N LYS A 120 -16.61 -13.39 -12.53
CA LYS A 120 -17.72 -14.24 -12.10
C LYS A 120 -19.07 -13.65 -12.45
N ALA A 121 -19.30 -12.36 -12.15
CA ALA A 121 -20.58 -11.72 -12.42
C ALA A 121 -20.89 -11.61 -13.93
N ILE A 122 -19.86 -11.42 -14.78
CA ILE A 122 -20.02 -11.45 -16.24
C ILE A 122 -20.46 -12.85 -16.70
N VAL A 123 -19.81 -13.90 -16.20
CA VAL A 123 -20.15 -15.29 -16.53
C VAL A 123 -21.55 -15.65 -16.02
N ASP A 124 -21.91 -15.25 -14.80
CA ASP A 124 -23.23 -15.49 -14.22
C ASP A 124 -24.34 -14.78 -15.03
N MET A 125 -24.05 -13.62 -15.60
CA MET A 125 -25.00 -12.84 -16.40
C MET A 125 -25.14 -13.31 -17.86
N PHE A 126 -24.02 -13.64 -18.53
CA PHE A 126 -24.02 -13.93 -19.98
C PHE A 126 -23.75 -15.40 -20.32
N GLY A 127 -23.46 -16.24 -19.33
CA GLY A 127 -23.06 -17.65 -19.49
C GLY A 127 -21.58 -17.86 -19.86
N THR A 128 -20.92 -16.82 -20.38
CA THR A 128 -19.49 -16.81 -20.74
C THR A 128 -18.87 -15.45 -20.44
N LEU A 129 -17.54 -15.36 -20.43
CA LEU A 129 -16.82 -14.10 -20.30
C LEU A 129 -16.92 -13.29 -21.61
N ASP A 130 -18.05 -12.60 -21.80
CA ASP A 130 -18.39 -11.85 -23.01
C ASP A 130 -18.25 -10.34 -22.79
N ILE A 131 -17.08 -9.79 -23.16
CA ILE A 131 -16.73 -8.38 -22.99
C ILE A 131 -17.56 -7.48 -23.92
N ILE A 132 -17.93 -7.98 -25.10
CA ILE A 132 -18.69 -7.22 -26.09
C ILE A 132 -20.10 -6.94 -25.57
N LYS A 133 -20.77 -7.98 -25.03
CA LYS A 133 -22.08 -7.79 -24.39
C LYS A 133 -22.01 -6.85 -23.19
N LEU A 134 -20.96 -6.96 -22.38
CA LEU A 134 -20.76 -6.07 -21.25
C LEU A 134 -20.57 -4.60 -21.68
N SER A 135 -19.74 -4.38 -22.69
CA SER A 135 -19.49 -3.07 -23.31
C SER A 135 -20.81 -2.45 -23.78
N ASN A 136 -21.62 -3.22 -24.51
CA ASN A 136 -22.92 -2.77 -25.01
C ASN A 136 -23.92 -2.46 -23.90
N LEU A 137 -23.90 -3.23 -22.80
CA LEU A 137 -24.79 -3.04 -21.66
C LEU A 137 -24.46 -1.78 -20.85
N ILE A 138 -23.17 -1.51 -20.62
CA ILE A 138 -22.71 -0.49 -19.67
C ILE A 138 -22.26 0.81 -20.37
N GLY A 139 -21.96 0.73 -21.66
CA GLY A 139 -21.45 1.84 -22.46
C GLY A 139 -19.99 2.19 -22.16
N ILE A 140 -19.18 1.19 -21.77
CA ILE A 140 -17.73 1.32 -21.58
C ILE A 140 -17.05 0.66 -22.79
N PRO A 141 -16.07 1.32 -23.46
CA PRO A 141 -15.38 0.73 -24.60
C PRO A 141 -14.80 -0.65 -24.30
N GLU A 142 -14.94 -1.59 -25.24
CA GLU A 142 -14.43 -2.96 -25.14
C GLU A 142 -12.93 -2.98 -24.82
N ASP A 143 -12.13 -2.13 -25.48
CA ASP A 143 -10.69 -2.02 -25.26
C ASP A 143 -10.36 -1.74 -23.78
N ASN A 144 -11.09 -0.80 -23.16
CA ASN A 144 -10.88 -0.43 -21.76
C ASN A 144 -11.21 -1.60 -20.81
N LEU A 145 -12.28 -2.34 -21.09
CA LEU A 145 -12.69 -3.51 -20.30
C LEU A 145 -11.70 -4.68 -20.47
N SER A 146 -11.25 -4.91 -21.70
CA SER A 146 -10.25 -5.93 -22.04
C SER A 146 -8.91 -5.63 -21.35
N GLU A 147 -8.48 -4.37 -21.35
CA GLU A 147 -7.25 -3.95 -20.69
C GLU A 147 -7.36 -4.03 -19.17
N LEU A 148 -8.52 -3.67 -18.60
CA LEU A 148 -8.80 -3.80 -17.17
C LEU A 148 -8.71 -5.26 -16.70
N LEU A 149 -9.30 -6.20 -17.45
CA LEU A 149 -9.24 -7.64 -17.15
C LEU A 149 -7.82 -8.19 -17.26
N LYS A 150 -7.04 -7.74 -18.25
CA LYS A 150 -5.65 -8.18 -18.44
C LYS A 150 -4.69 -7.60 -17.41
N ASN A 151 -4.88 -6.35 -16.99
CA ASN A 151 -3.95 -5.60 -16.15
C ASN A 151 -4.63 -4.90 -14.96
N PRO A 152 -5.34 -5.61 -14.07
CA PRO A 152 -6.16 -5.03 -13.01
C PRO A 152 -5.34 -4.25 -11.95
N PHE A 153 -4.03 -4.49 -11.88
CA PHE A 153 -3.14 -3.80 -10.94
C PHE A 153 -2.79 -2.39 -11.38
N TYR A 154 -2.70 -2.14 -12.70
CA TYR A 154 -2.24 -0.88 -13.27
C TYR A 154 -3.38 -0.06 -13.85
N ILE A 155 -4.32 -0.72 -14.53
CA ILE A 155 -5.47 -0.07 -15.14
C ILE A 155 -6.60 -0.07 -14.14
N LYS A 156 -7.14 1.12 -13.86
CA LYS A 156 -8.28 1.32 -12.96
C LYS A 156 -9.42 1.93 -13.77
N PRO A 157 -10.66 1.43 -13.62
CA PRO A 157 -11.81 2.06 -14.25
C PRO A 157 -11.99 3.46 -13.69
N LEU A 158 -12.61 4.37 -14.44
CA LEU A 158 -13.03 5.67 -13.91
C LEU A 158 -14.07 5.47 -12.81
N ALA A 159 -14.19 6.42 -11.87
CA ALA A 159 -15.11 6.30 -10.73
C ALA A 159 -16.56 6.07 -11.17
N GLN A 160 -16.98 6.75 -12.24
CA GLN A 160 -18.32 6.59 -12.82
C GLN A 160 -18.53 5.19 -13.38
N ASP A 161 -17.52 4.66 -14.08
CA ASP A 161 -17.58 3.33 -14.70
C ASP A 161 -17.54 2.22 -13.65
N ALA A 162 -16.75 2.38 -12.58
CA ALA A 162 -16.76 1.48 -11.43
C ALA A 162 -18.15 1.40 -10.78
N ILE A 163 -18.81 2.54 -10.58
CA ILE A 163 -20.18 2.61 -10.03
C ILE A 163 -21.19 1.95 -10.98
N LYS A 164 -21.06 2.16 -12.29
CA LYS A 164 -21.94 1.52 -13.28
C LYS A 164 -21.77 -0.01 -13.27
N LEU A 165 -20.52 -0.49 -13.28
CA LEU A 165 -20.20 -1.92 -13.18
C LEU A 165 -20.83 -2.54 -11.94
N SER A 166 -20.62 -1.92 -10.78
CA SER A 166 -21.19 -2.40 -9.52
C SER A 166 -22.72 -2.44 -9.52
N LYS A 167 -23.39 -1.41 -10.09
CA LYS A 167 -24.86 -1.38 -10.15
C LYS A 167 -25.45 -2.42 -11.10
N GLN A 168 -24.86 -2.59 -12.28
CA GLN A 168 -25.40 -3.48 -13.30
C GLN A 168 -25.12 -4.95 -12.99
N LEU A 169 -23.92 -5.25 -12.48
CA LEU A 169 -23.49 -6.62 -12.19
C LEU A 169 -23.71 -7.04 -10.74
N ASN A 170 -24.22 -6.15 -9.89
CA ASN A 170 -24.39 -6.37 -8.45
C ASN A 170 -23.10 -6.87 -7.76
N ILE A 171 -21.96 -6.25 -8.13
CA ILE A 171 -20.65 -6.51 -7.50
C ILE A 171 -20.27 -5.35 -6.57
N PRO A 172 -19.41 -5.58 -5.57
CA PRO A 172 -18.92 -4.51 -4.71
C PRO A 172 -18.20 -3.39 -5.48
N LEU A 173 -18.14 -2.21 -4.86
CA LEU A 173 -17.43 -1.07 -5.42
C LEU A 173 -15.93 -1.36 -5.56
N HIS A 174 -15.35 -0.97 -6.70
CA HIS A 174 -13.92 -1.14 -6.98
C HIS A 174 -13.05 -0.58 -5.83
N PRO A 175 -12.02 -1.32 -5.34
CA PRO A 175 -11.28 -1.00 -4.12
C PRO A 175 -10.53 0.33 -4.19
N THR A 176 -10.16 0.84 -5.37
CA THR A 176 -9.60 2.20 -5.53
C THR A 176 -10.57 3.29 -5.02
N TYR A 177 -11.87 3.05 -5.10
CA TYR A 177 -12.94 3.99 -4.73
C TYR A 177 -13.64 3.61 -3.41
N THR A 178 -13.06 2.69 -2.65
CA THR A 178 -13.46 2.40 -1.28
C THR A 178 -12.51 3.09 -0.29
N PHE A 179 -13.02 3.40 0.90
CA PHE A 179 -12.30 4.10 1.94
C PHE A 179 -12.15 3.21 3.19
N HIS A 180 -11.29 3.65 4.12
CA HIS A 180 -10.98 2.90 5.34
C HIS A 180 -12.09 3.04 6.40
N TRP A 181 -13.36 2.81 6.06
CA TRP A 181 -14.50 3.08 6.96
C TRP A 181 -14.42 2.36 8.31
N LYS A 182 -13.76 1.18 8.39
CA LYS A 182 -13.55 0.47 9.67
C LYS A 182 -12.56 1.15 10.63
N THR A 183 -11.79 2.16 10.20
CA THR A 183 -10.83 2.85 11.07
C THR A 183 -11.47 3.91 11.95
N ILE A 184 -12.74 4.27 11.68
CA ILE A 184 -13.46 5.29 12.44
C ILE A 184 -14.57 4.67 13.29
N SER A 185 -14.84 5.31 14.40
CA SER A 185 -15.94 4.98 15.32
C SER A 185 -17.28 5.57 14.86
N PHE A 186 -18.36 5.11 15.48
CA PHE A 186 -19.70 5.64 15.26
C PHE A 186 -19.79 7.16 15.52
N SER A 187 -19.18 7.65 16.60
CA SER A 187 -19.18 9.08 16.95
C SER A 187 -18.45 9.92 15.91
N GLU A 188 -17.32 9.44 15.39
CA GLU A 188 -16.59 10.09 14.30
C GLU A 188 -17.40 10.13 13.01
N LEU A 189 -18.09 9.03 12.65
CA LEU A 189 -19.00 9.00 11.50
C LEU A 189 -20.13 10.05 11.63
N LYS A 190 -20.72 10.18 12.83
CA LYS A 190 -21.73 11.21 13.11
C LYS A 190 -21.17 12.63 12.95
N ILE A 191 -19.95 12.89 13.44
CA ILE A 191 -19.26 14.18 13.27
C ILE A 191 -19.08 14.49 11.78
N LEU A 192 -18.65 13.51 10.99
CA LEU A 192 -18.47 13.65 9.54
C LEU A 192 -19.79 14.03 8.86
N ILE A 193 -20.87 13.30 9.14
CA ILE A 193 -22.17 13.51 8.48
C ILE A 193 -22.78 14.86 8.86
N ASN A 194 -22.67 15.27 10.12
CA ASN A 194 -23.09 16.61 10.55
C ASN A 194 -22.32 17.72 9.84
N TRP A 195 -21.04 17.50 9.53
CA TRP A 195 -20.24 18.45 8.78
C TRP A 195 -20.67 18.54 7.31
N LEU A 196 -21.12 17.42 6.72
CA LEU A 196 -21.61 17.37 5.34
C LEU A 196 -22.84 18.25 5.10
N ASN A 197 -23.65 18.58 6.11
CA ASN A 197 -24.74 19.57 5.97
C ASN A 197 -24.27 20.91 5.38
N LYS A 198 -22.99 21.26 5.59
CA LYS A 198 -22.39 22.49 5.06
C LYS A 198 -21.75 22.33 3.68
N MET A 199 -21.81 21.15 3.09
CA MET A 199 -21.15 20.89 1.81
C MET A 199 -21.80 21.66 0.67
N LYS A 200 -20.99 21.98 -0.34
CA LYS A 200 -21.45 22.47 -1.64
C LYS A 200 -20.94 21.50 -2.70
N ILE A 201 -21.85 20.87 -3.43
CA ILE A 201 -21.53 20.03 -4.57
C ILE A 201 -21.51 20.95 -5.80
N ILE A 202 -20.37 21.03 -6.47
CA ILE A 202 -20.19 21.77 -7.70
C ILE A 202 -20.02 20.76 -8.83
N ARG A 203 -20.92 20.81 -9.81
CA ARG A 203 -20.88 19.96 -11.01
C ARG A 203 -20.58 20.85 -12.21
N GLU A 204 -19.36 20.77 -12.73
CA GLU A 204 -18.89 21.51 -13.92
C GLU A 204 -18.64 20.50 -15.04
N GLU A 205 -19.47 20.51 -16.08
CA GLU A 205 -19.41 19.59 -17.24
C GLU A 205 -19.22 18.11 -16.84
N SER A 206 -17.96 17.66 -16.74
CA SER A 206 -17.54 16.28 -16.43
C SER A 206 -16.83 16.14 -15.07
N LYS A 207 -16.70 17.23 -14.30
CA LYS A 207 -15.97 17.27 -13.03
C LYS A 207 -16.93 17.55 -11.87
N ILE A 208 -16.80 16.75 -10.82
CA ILE A 208 -17.52 16.94 -9.57
C ILE A 208 -16.51 17.35 -8.50
N LYS A 209 -16.86 18.38 -7.73
CA LYS A 209 -16.08 18.86 -6.59
C LYS A 209 -17.00 19.02 -5.40
N ILE A 210 -16.51 18.62 -4.23
CA ILE A 210 -17.19 18.84 -2.94
C ILE A 210 -16.38 19.88 -2.19
N VAL A 211 -17.02 20.98 -1.82
CA VAL A 211 -16.41 22.06 -1.05
C VAL A 211 -17.05 22.10 0.34
N LEU A 212 -16.21 22.04 1.37
CA LEU A 212 -16.60 22.07 2.77
C LEU A 212 -15.82 23.16 3.52
N PRO A 213 -16.43 23.84 4.50
CA PRO A 213 -15.69 24.76 5.36
C PRO A 213 -14.68 23.99 6.21
N LEU A 214 -13.44 24.44 6.26
CA LEU A 214 -12.37 23.79 7.00
C LEU A 214 -12.70 23.81 8.50
N LYS A 215 -12.75 22.61 9.08
CA LYS A 215 -12.90 22.37 10.52
C LYS A 215 -12.00 21.21 10.90
N GLU A 216 -11.12 21.39 11.87
CA GLU A 216 -10.08 20.40 12.23
C GLU A 216 -10.65 19.02 12.59
N GLU A 217 -11.67 18.97 13.45
CA GLU A 217 -12.23 17.71 13.96
C GLU A 217 -12.87 16.83 12.87
N PRO A 218 -13.88 17.28 12.08
CA PRO A 218 -14.44 16.46 11.01
C PRO A 218 -13.46 16.25 9.84
N LYS A 219 -12.54 17.20 9.62
CA LYS A 219 -11.44 17.01 8.66
C LYS A 219 -10.55 15.86 9.11
N ARG A 220 -10.26 15.71 10.41
CA ARG A 220 -9.48 14.57 10.91
C ARG A 220 -10.16 13.24 10.61
N VAL A 221 -11.49 13.16 10.74
CA VAL A 221 -12.24 11.95 10.35
C VAL A 221 -12.05 11.66 8.86
N LEU A 222 -12.14 12.68 8.00
CA LEU A 222 -11.89 12.56 6.56
C LEU A 222 -10.46 12.06 6.25
N GLU A 223 -9.46 12.51 7.01
CA GLU A 223 -8.07 12.03 6.93
C GLU A 223 -7.97 10.55 7.31
N LEU A 224 -8.61 10.13 8.41
CA LEU A 224 -8.54 8.76 8.95
C LEU A 224 -9.21 7.70 8.07
N ILE A 225 -10.22 8.08 7.28
CA ILE A 225 -10.78 7.18 6.25
C ILE A 225 -9.98 7.18 4.95
N GLY A 226 -8.96 8.03 4.82
CA GLY A 226 -8.04 8.07 3.69
C GLY A 226 -8.60 8.77 2.44
N VAL A 227 -9.58 9.66 2.59
CA VAL A 227 -10.12 10.42 1.45
C VAL A 227 -9.13 11.51 1.05
N GLN A 228 -8.72 11.50 -0.22
CA GLN A 228 -7.83 12.50 -0.78
C GLN A 228 -8.55 13.84 -0.91
N HIS A 229 -7.92 14.92 -0.46
CA HIS A 229 -8.51 16.25 -0.47
C HIS A 229 -7.45 17.36 -0.44
N SER A 230 -7.78 18.51 -0.99
CA SER A 230 -6.95 19.72 -0.91
C SER A 230 -7.48 20.65 0.17
N ALA A 231 -6.58 21.20 1.00
CA ALA A 231 -6.89 22.33 1.86
C ALA A 231 -6.56 23.64 1.11
N VAL A 232 -7.55 24.51 0.92
CA VAL A 232 -7.44 25.73 0.12
C VAL A 232 -7.64 26.94 1.01
N ASN A 233 -6.71 27.90 0.94
CA ASN A 233 -6.71 29.17 1.67
C ASN A 233 -6.86 29.03 3.20
N ASN A 234 -6.59 27.85 3.77
CA ASN A 234 -6.91 27.50 5.16
C ASN A 234 -8.39 27.68 5.56
N GLU A 235 -9.30 27.81 4.58
CA GLU A 235 -10.72 28.05 4.80
C GLU A 235 -11.59 26.91 4.31
N PHE A 236 -11.14 26.16 3.29
CA PHE A 236 -11.94 25.14 2.65
C PHE A 236 -11.20 23.81 2.49
N VAL A 237 -11.97 22.73 2.60
CA VAL A 237 -11.58 21.38 2.19
C VAL A 237 -12.27 21.07 0.88
N VAL A 238 -11.49 20.65 -0.12
CA VAL A 238 -11.97 20.37 -1.48
C VAL A 238 -11.63 18.94 -1.87
N ILE A 239 -12.66 18.12 -2.09
CA ILE A 239 -12.56 16.76 -2.66
C ILE A 239 -12.87 16.88 -4.14
N ARG A 240 -12.06 16.28 -5.02
CA ARG A 240 -12.15 16.47 -6.48
C ARG A 240 -12.37 15.15 -7.22
N GLU A 241 -13.00 15.25 -8.38
CA GLU A 241 -13.01 14.23 -9.44
C GLU A 241 -13.45 12.85 -8.93
N GLY A 242 -12.65 11.81 -9.15
CA GLY A 242 -12.99 10.43 -8.81
C GLY A 242 -13.22 10.22 -7.31
N ASP A 243 -12.44 10.88 -6.44
CA ASP A 243 -12.61 10.78 -4.99
C ASP A 243 -13.94 11.39 -4.53
N ALA A 244 -14.38 12.49 -5.16
CA ALA A 244 -15.66 13.12 -4.84
C ALA A 244 -16.84 12.21 -5.23
N ILE A 245 -16.77 11.62 -6.41
CA ILE A 245 -17.78 10.68 -6.91
C ILE A 245 -17.85 9.43 -6.02
N ALA A 246 -16.69 8.87 -5.68
CA ALA A 246 -16.59 7.73 -4.78
C ALA A 246 -17.17 8.05 -3.40
N PHE A 247 -16.78 9.19 -2.81
CA PHE A 247 -17.22 9.60 -1.48
C PHE A 247 -18.74 9.79 -1.40
N LEU A 248 -19.34 10.47 -2.37
CA LEU A 248 -20.80 10.62 -2.46
C LEU A 248 -21.50 9.26 -2.66
N SER A 249 -20.96 8.40 -3.53
CA SER A 249 -21.53 7.08 -3.80
C SER A 249 -21.51 6.17 -2.56
N ASN A 250 -20.41 6.17 -1.80
CA ASN A 250 -20.31 5.39 -0.55
C ASN A 250 -21.36 5.85 0.47
N LEU A 251 -21.64 7.16 0.54
CA LEU A 251 -22.59 7.73 1.49
C LEU A 251 -24.05 7.68 1.02
N GLY A 252 -24.30 7.24 -0.21
CA GLY A 252 -25.64 7.25 -0.80
C GLY A 252 -26.19 8.65 -1.07
N ILE A 253 -25.33 9.68 -1.12
CA ILE A 253 -25.75 11.08 -1.21
C ILE A 253 -25.67 11.54 -2.66
N SER A 254 -26.81 11.90 -3.25
CA SER A 254 -26.87 12.59 -4.54
C SER A 254 -27.06 14.10 -4.35
N GLU A 255 -27.98 14.47 -3.47
CA GLU A 255 -28.36 15.86 -3.18
C GLU A 255 -28.31 16.15 -1.67
N LYS A 256 -28.37 17.43 -1.28
CA LYS A 256 -28.29 17.82 0.14
C LYS A 256 -29.39 17.21 1.02
N GLU A 257 -30.57 17.00 0.46
CA GLU A 257 -31.71 16.42 1.18
C GLU A 257 -31.45 14.98 1.64
N ASP A 258 -30.55 14.25 0.96
CA ASP A 258 -30.21 12.89 1.34
C ASP A 258 -29.38 12.85 2.62
N ILE A 259 -28.72 13.95 3.01
CA ILE A 259 -27.91 14.03 4.23
C ILE A 259 -28.78 13.84 5.48
N GLU A 260 -29.97 14.45 5.50
CA GLU A 260 -30.91 14.30 6.62
C GLU A 260 -31.40 12.86 6.75
N LYS A 261 -31.64 12.18 5.61
CA LYS A 261 -32.01 10.76 5.59
C LYS A 261 -30.86 9.91 6.11
N SER A 262 -29.64 10.15 5.63
CA SER A 262 -28.44 9.43 6.08
C SER A 262 -28.21 9.63 7.57
N SER A 263 -28.40 10.85 8.10
CA SER A 263 -28.27 11.13 9.53
C SER A 263 -29.27 10.34 10.38
N LYS A 264 -30.50 10.13 9.91
CA LYS A 264 -31.50 9.31 10.61
C LYS A 264 -31.10 7.84 10.64
N ILE A 265 -30.71 7.28 9.49
CA ILE A 265 -30.28 5.88 9.38
C ILE A 265 -29.07 5.61 10.29
N ILE A 266 -28.12 6.54 10.37
CA ILE A 266 -26.96 6.42 11.27
C ILE A 266 -27.44 6.38 12.73
N GLU A 267 -28.33 7.28 13.16
CA GLU A 267 -28.83 7.31 14.54
C GLU A 267 -29.65 6.07 14.93
N GLU A 268 -30.28 5.41 13.97
CA GLU A 268 -31.05 4.17 14.20
C GLU A 268 -30.16 2.94 14.35
N ASN A 269 -28.89 2.98 13.92
CA ASN A 269 -27.99 1.82 13.84
C ASN A 269 -26.71 2.02 14.68
N LYS A 270 -26.85 2.49 15.93
CA LYS A 270 -25.73 2.85 16.82
C LYS A 270 -24.84 1.69 17.22
N GLU A 271 -25.38 0.48 17.20
CA GLU A 271 -24.72 -0.76 17.57
C GLU A 271 -23.82 -1.34 16.46
N LYS A 272 -23.96 -0.85 15.22
CA LYS A 272 -23.20 -1.33 14.07
C LYS A 272 -21.88 -0.59 13.90
N ASN A 273 -20.92 -1.23 13.24
CA ASN A 273 -19.67 -0.56 12.87
C ASN A 273 -19.91 0.42 11.71
N ALA A 274 -18.98 1.37 11.51
CA ALA A 274 -19.13 2.40 10.49
C ALA A 274 -19.28 1.82 9.07
N LEU A 275 -18.57 0.74 8.71
CA LEU A 275 -18.68 0.12 7.38
C LEU A 275 -20.07 -0.50 7.15
N ASP A 276 -20.64 -1.14 8.16
CA ASP A 276 -21.98 -1.75 8.06
C ASP A 276 -23.03 -0.66 7.85
N ILE A 277 -22.90 0.48 8.53
CA ILE A 277 -23.77 1.64 8.34
C ILE A 277 -23.60 2.21 6.92
N ILE A 278 -22.37 2.33 6.42
CA ILE A 278 -22.09 2.75 5.04
C ILE A 278 -22.77 1.83 4.03
N ASN A 279 -22.79 0.52 4.25
CA ASN A 279 -23.52 -0.43 3.40
C ASN A 279 -25.05 -0.27 3.43
N LEU A 280 -25.62 0.25 4.52
CA LEU A 280 -27.05 0.59 4.59
C LEU A 280 -27.38 1.88 3.83
N LEU A 281 -26.44 2.82 3.77
CA LEU A 281 -26.59 4.10 3.08
C LEU A 281 -26.33 3.97 1.57
N SER A 282 -25.29 3.21 1.22
CA SER A 282 -24.84 3.04 -0.14
C SER A 282 -25.83 2.21 -0.96
N LYS A 283 -25.98 2.56 -2.24
CA LYS A 283 -26.73 1.74 -3.22
C LYS A 283 -25.89 0.56 -3.74
N ILE A 284 -24.63 0.48 -3.36
CA ILE A 284 -23.63 -0.48 -3.82
C ILE A 284 -22.93 -1.06 -2.60
N GLU A 285 -22.66 -2.36 -2.60
CA GLU A 285 -21.86 -2.98 -1.52
C GLU A 285 -20.45 -2.37 -1.48
N VAL A 286 -20.04 -1.90 -0.30
CA VAL A 286 -18.70 -1.44 0.02
C VAL A 286 -18.04 -2.48 0.92
N ARG A 287 -17.02 -3.16 0.40
CA ARG A 287 -16.22 -4.12 1.17
C ARG A 287 -15.16 -3.42 2.03
N ASP A 288 -14.70 -4.15 3.05
CA ASP A 288 -13.67 -3.67 3.98
C ASP A 288 -12.33 -3.47 3.27
N LYS A 289 -11.98 -2.21 2.99
CA LYS A 289 -10.68 -1.86 2.42
C LYS A 289 -9.52 -2.13 3.37
N SER A 290 -9.73 -1.99 4.68
CA SER A 290 -8.65 -2.00 5.67
C SER A 290 -8.15 -3.41 5.97
N GLY A 291 -9.07 -4.36 6.19
CA GLY A 291 -8.71 -5.68 6.68
C GLY A 291 -7.86 -5.60 7.95
N ILE A 292 -6.78 -6.38 8.01
CA ILE A 292 -5.80 -6.33 9.10
C ILE A 292 -4.57 -5.51 8.71
N PHE A 293 -4.09 -4.70 9.65
CA PHE A 293 -2.78 -4.04 9.55
C PHE A 293 -1.70 -4.90 10.21
N ILE A 294 -0.54 -5.00 9.54
CA ILE A 294 0.66 -5.65 10.05
C ILE A 294 1.59 -4.61 10.67
N GLY A 295 1.90 -4.80 11.96
CA GLY A 295 2.98 -4.09 12.64
C GLY A 295 4.34 -4.57 12.16
N ALA A 296 5.26 -3.63 11.96
CA ALA A 296 6.64 -3.93 11.56
C ALA A 296 7.61 -2.94 12.20
N ARG A 297 8.81 -3.43 12.52
CA ARG A 297 9.95 -2.59 12.88
C ARG A 297 11.19 -3.02 12.13
N MET A 298 12.08 -2.08 11.85
CA MET A 298 13.34 -2.38 11.20
C MET A 298 14.20 -3.27 12.11
N GLY A 299 14.76 -4.35 11.52
CA GLY A 299 15.55 -5.36 12.20
C GLY A 299 17.03 -5.22 11.89
N ARG A 300 17.42 -5.44 10.63
CA ARG A 300 18.80 -5.33 10.16
C ARG A 300 18.83 -4.65 8.79
N PRO A 301 19.78 -3.74 8.54
CA PRO A 301 19.93 -3.16 7.21
C PRO A 301 20.49 -4.22 6.26
N GLU A 302 20.29 -3.99 4.97
CA GLU A 302 20.93 -4.73 3.89
C GLU A 302 22.45 -4.63 3.99
N LYS A 303 23.15 -5.65 3.50
CA LYS A 303 24.62 -5.69 3.51
C LYS A 303 25.15 -6.38 2.27
N ALA A 304 25.86 -5.62 1.44
CA ALA A 304 26.64 -6.13 0.31
C ALA A 304 28.17 -6.00 0.53
N LYS A 305 28.60 -5.80 1.79
CA LYS A 305 30.01 -5.58 2.12
C LYS A 305 30.83 -6.86 1.92
N MET A 306 31.99 -6.75 1.26
CA MET A 306 32.96 -7.84 1.13
C MET A 306 33.27 -8.48 2.48
N ARG A 307 33.36 -9.82 2.49
CA ARG A 307 33.82 -10.57 3.66
C ARG A 307 35.32 -10.35 3.80
N LYS A 308 35.70 -9.56 4.79
CA LYS A 308 37.11 -9.37 5.19
C LYS A 308 37.36 -10.13 6.47
N LEU A 309 38.43 -10.91 6.51
CA LEU A 309 38.97 -11.40 7.78
C LEU A 309 39.53 -10.20 8.57
N THR A 310 39.56 -10.32 9.89
CA THR A 310 40.24 -9.34 10.75
C THR A 310 41.70 -9.21 10.29
N GLY A 311 42.17 -7.99 10.07
CA GLY A 311 43.49 -7.72 9.49
C GLY A 311 43.52 -7.59 7.97
N SER A 312 42.41 -7.87 7.26
CA SER A 312 42.32 -7.79 5.79
C SER A 312 43.51 -8.45 5.05
N PRO A 313 43.84 -9.72 5.34
CA PRO A 313 44.94 -10.40 4.68
C PRO A 313 44.69 -10.50 3.18
N HIS A 314 45.72 -10.20 2.39
CA HIS A 314 45.69 -10.33 0.93
C HIS A 314 46.11 -11.73 0.47
N VAL A 315 46.91 -12.45 1.28
CA VAL A 315 47.43 -13.78 1.00
C VAL A 315 47.46 -14.62 2.27
N LEU A 316 47.23 -15.93 2.15
CA LEU A 316 47.39 -16.89 3.24
C LEU A 316 48.84 -17.38 3.29
N PHE A 317 49.74 -16.50 3.73
CA PHE A 317 51.14 -16.85 3.97
C PHE A 317 51.50 -16.49 5.41
N PRO A 318 52.01 -17.44 6.21
CA PRO A 318 52.29 -17.17 7.62
C PRO A 318 53.61 -16.40 7.72
N ILE A 319 53.54 -15.19 8.28
CA ILE A 319 54.70 -14.30 8.46
C ILE A 319 55.04 -14.03 9.94
N GLY A 320 54.38 -14.71 10.87
CA GLY A 320 54.66 -14.59 12.30
C GLY A 320 54.53 -13.17 12.88
N GLN A 321 55.41 -12.85 13.84
CA GLN A 321 55.55 -11.52 14.44
C GLN A 321 56.37 -10.57 13.55
N GLU A 322 57.10 -11.13 12.59
CA GLU A 322 58.00 -10.43 11.68
C GLU A 322 57.23 -9.52 10.70
N GLY A 323 55.92 -9.76 10.54
CA GLY A 323 55.01 -8.90 9.80
C GLY A 323 54.50 -7.65 10.54
N ASP A 324 54.92 -7.42 11.79
CA ASP A 324 54.47 -6.33 12.67
C ASP A 324 52.94 -6.36 12.91
N ARG A 325 52.36 -5.30 13.50
CA ARG A 325 50.93 -5.17 13.85
C ARG A 325 49.98 -5.48 12.69
N LEU A 326 50.34 -5.07 11.47
CA LEU A 326 49.51 -5.24 10.29
C LEU A 326 49.69 -6.59 9.59
N ARG A 327 50.62 -7.42 10.08
CA ARG A 327 51.03 -8.64 9.40
C ARG A 327 51.28 -8.39 7.91
N SER A 328 52.18 -7.44 7.63
CA SER A 328 52.57 -7.06 6.27
C SER A 328 53.80 -7.84 5.78
N PHE A 329 53.72 -8.39 4.58
CA PHE A 329 54.86 -9.03 3.91
C PHE A 329 56.05 -8.06 3.75
N GLN A 330 55.78 -6.77 3.50
CA GLN A 330 56.82 -5.74 3.37
C GLN A 330 57.60 -5.51 4.68
N ALA A 331 56.95 -5.68 5.83
CA ALA A 331 57.62 -5.61 7.13
C ALA A 331 58.48 -6.86 7.36
N ALA A 332 57.95 -8.04 7.03
CA ALA A 332 58.68 -9.30 7.15
C ALA A 332 59.93 -9.35 6.26
N LEU A 333 59.88 -8.79 5.04
CA LEU A 333 61.05 -8.68 4.16
C LEU A 333 62.21 -7.90 4.80
N LYS A 334 61.93 -6.87 5.60
CA LYS A 334 62.97 -6.10 6.31
C LYS A 334 63.66 -6.94 7.39
N ASN A 335 62.92 -7.84 8.04
CA ASN A 335 63.44 -8.77 9.04
C ASN A 335 64.23 -9.95 8.43
N LYS A 336 64.21 -10.11 7.09
CA LYS A 336 64.94 -11.10 6.26
C LYS A 336 64.69 -12.59 6.53
N LYS A 337 64.24 -12.95 7.73
CA LYS A 337 63.92 -14.31 8.15
C LYS A 337 62.54 -14.32 8.79
N ILE A 338 61.75 -15.35 8.49
CA ILE A 338 60.45 -15.62 9.11
C ILE A 338 60.55 -16.98 9.79
N THR A 339 60.19 -17.07 11.06
CA THR A 339 60.07 -18.33 11.79
C THR A 339 58.60 -18.70 11.91
N SER A 340 58.16 -19.70 11.15
CA SER A 340 56.79 -20.22 11.21
C SER A 340 56.75 -21.67 10.74
N ASP A 341 55.63 -22.34 11.00
CA ASP A 341 55.36 -23.67 10.45
C ASP A 341 55.03 -23.56 8.96
N PHE A 342 55.87 -24.16 8.12
CA PHE A 342 55.68 -24.23 6.68
C PHE A 342 55.64 -25.69 6.20
N PRO A 343 54.72 -26.05 5.29
CA PRO A 343 54.85 -27.30 4.56
C PRO A 343 56.04 -27.20 3.60
N ILE A 344 56.98 -28.13 3.70
CA ILE A 344 58.14 -28.20 2.81
C ILE A 344 57.82 -29.22 1.72
N TYR A 345 57.81 -28.75 0.48
CA TYR A 345 57.66 -29.60 -0.70
C TYR A 345 59.02 -29.78 -1.37
N LYS A 346 59.30 -31.00 -1.83
CA LYS A 346 60.55 -31.37 -2.52
C LYS A 346 60.25 -31.79 -3.95
N CYS A 347 61.05 -31.34 -4.92
CA CYS A 347 60.84 -31.68 -6.32
C CYS A 347 61.46 -33.05 -6.62
N GLU A 348 60.67 -33.99 -7.15
CA GLU A 348 61.18 -35.33 -7.48
C GLU A 348 62.18 -35.32 -8.65
N LYS A 349 62.18 -34.29 -9.50
CA LYS A 349 63.04 -34.22 -10.70
C LYS A 349 64.42 -33.60 -10.44
N CYS A 350 64.49 -32.58 -9.59
CA CYS A 350 65.71 -31.79 -9.40
C CYS A 350 66.14 -31.61 -7.94
N ASN A 351 65.46 -32.30 -7.00
CA ASN A 351 65.69 -32.24 -5.55
C ASN A 351 65.16 -30.95 -4.91
#